data_AF-A0A933LCV9-F1
#
_entry.id   AF-A0A933LCV9-F1
#
_cell.length_a   1.000
_cell.length_b   1.000
_cell.length_c   1.000
_cell.angle_alpha   90.00
_cell.angle_beta   90.00
_cell.angle_gamma   90.00
#
_symmetry.space_group_name_H-M   'P 1'
#
loop_
_entity.id
_entity.type
_entity.pdbx_description
1 polymer ?
#
loop_
_entity_poly.entity_id
_entity_poly.type
_entity_poly.pdbx_seq_one_letter_code
_entity_poly.pdbx_strand_id
1 'polypeptide(L)'
;MGHLYTDIVVKGVKSAKELKNVLIDSGDTYTVLPGNVLEEIGASLLPTEVVLELGNGTRVKAKAYGMVVSILGAEAPSIGITFEGAQSVVGVETLESIGIKLDPTTSRLEFTRPKGMAYFYSSRQVSSGVRTFVLTQEDNAGIPWGMRREVTPDATRLSIITK
;
A
#
# COMPACT_ATOMS: atom_id res chain seq x y z
N MET A 1 14.34 -3.52 18.54
CA MET A 1 13.35 -3.62 17.44
C MET A 1 13.97 -4.49 16.37
N GLY A 2 13.30 -5.56 15.97
CA GLY A 2 13.79 -6.45 14.91
C GLY A 2 13.54 -5.80 13.55
N HIS A 3 14.56 -5.82 12.69
CA HIS A 3 14.38 -5.49 11.28
C HIS A 3 13.79 -6.73 10.60
N LEU A 4 12.67 -6.57 9.88
CA LEU A 4 12.13 -7.63 9.06
C LEU A 4 12.72 -7.53 7.67
N TYR A 5 13.20 -8.65 7.15
CA TYR A 5 13.60 -8.78 5.75
C TYR A 5 12.79 -9.88 5.07
N THR A 6 12.42 -9.66 3.82
CA THR A 6 11.77 -10.68 2.99
C THR A 6 12.17 -10.52 1.53
N ASP A 7 11.97 -11.58 0.76
CA ASP A 7 12.05 -11.51 -0.69
C ASP A 7 10.80 -10.87 -1.26
N ILE A 8 10.99 -10.05 -2.29
CA ILE A 8 9.90 -9.39 -3.02
C ILE A 8 10.12 -9.55 -4.53
N VAL A 9 9.05 -9.43 -5.31
CA VAL A 9 9.14 -9.27 -6.76
C VAL A 9 8.62 -7.90 -7.14
N VAL A 10 9.39 -7.17 -7.94
CA VAL A 10 9.01 -5.87 -8.48
C VAL A 10 8.86 -5.99 -9.99
N LYS A 11 7.81 -5.38 -10.55
CA LYS A 11 7.48 -5.52 -11.97
C LYS A 11 7.12 -4.17 -12.57
N GLY A 12 7.75 -3.87 -13.71
CA GLY A 12 7.41 -2.75 -14.56
C GLY A 12 6.96 -3.24 -15.93
N VAL A 13 6.98 -2.35 -16.93
CA VAL A 13 6.49 -2.67 -18.28
C VAL A 13 7.44 -3.57 -19.07
N LYS A 14 8.73 -3.63 -18.70
CA LYS A 14 9.74 -4.41 -19.43
C LYS A 14 9.93 -5.81 -18.86
N SER A 15 10.02 -5.91 -17.54
CA SER A 15 10.33 -7.17 -16.86
C SER A 15 9.86 -7.18 -15.42
N ALA A 16 9.97 -8.35 -14.79
CA ALA A 16 9.89 -8.52 -13.35
C ALA A 16 11.27 -8.88 -12.81
N LYS A 17 11.59 -8.43 -11.60
CA LYS A 17 12.85 -8.71 -10.91
C LYS A 17 12.57 -9.16 -9.48
N GLU A 18 13.15 -10.28 -9.11
CA GLU A 18 13.17 -10.71 -7.72
C GLU A 18 14.29 -9.98 -6.97
N LEU A 19 13.95 -9.40 -5.82
CA LEU A 19 14.89 -8.77 -4.91
C LEU A 19 14.89 -9.58 -3.61
N LYS A 20 16.08 -10.03 -3.22
CA LYS A 20 16.28 -10.86 -2.03
C LYS A 20 16.56 -10.00 -0.81
N ASN A 21 16.08 -10.45 0.34
CA ASN A 21 16.40 -9.87 1.65
C ASN A 21 16.19 -8.33 1.70
N VAL A 22 15.02 -7.87 1.26
CA VAL A 22 14.65 -6.44 1.26
C VAL A 22 14.07 -6.07 2.62
N LEU A 23 14.49 -4.92 3.17
CA LEU A 23 13.99 -4.40 4.43
C LEU A 23 12.50 -4.04 4.30
N ILE A 24 11.70 -4.49 5.27
CA ILE A 24 10.34 -4.01 5.47
C ILE A 24 10.34 -2.99 6.60
N ASP A 25 9.96 -1.75 6.30
CA ASP A 25 9.95 -0.67 7.28
C ASP A 25 8.63 0.08 7.25
N SER A 26 7.81 -0.10 8.30
CA SER A 26 6.56 0.65 8.47
C SER A 26 6.78 2.12 8.84
N GLY A 27 8.01 2.52 9.18
CA GLY A 27 8.40 3.91 9.35
C GLY A 27 8.56 4.68 8.03
N ASP A 28 8.78 3.95 6.93
CA ASP A 28 8.87 4.54 5.60
C ASP A 28 7.51 4.59 4.93
N THR A 29 7.16 5.73 4.33
CA THR A 29 5.89 5.86 3.60
C THR A 29 5.92 5.06 2.29
N TYR A 30 6.96 5.28 1.49
CA TYR A 30 7.08 4.75 0.13
C TYR A 30 8.05 3.58 0.06
N THR A 31 7.89 2.72 -0.95
CA THR A 31 8.93 1.75 -1.30
C THR A 31 10.08 2.47 -1.99
N VAL A 32 11.28 2.36 -1.45
CA VAL A 32 12.51 2.94 -2.00
C VAL A 32 13.30 1.84 -2.70
N LEU A 33 13.73 2.08 -3.93
CA LEU A 33 14.56 1.15 -4.71
C LEU A 33 15.71 1.89 -5.39
N PRO A 34 16.86 1.22 -5.61
CA PRO A 34 17.90 1.75 -6.48
C PRO A 34 17.38 2.08 -7.89
N GLY A 35 17.80 3.21 -8.45
CA GLY A 35 17.31 3.68 -9.76
C GLY A 35 17.53 2.67 -10.89
N ASN A 36 18.65 1.94 -10.87
CA ASN A 36 18.93 0.89 -11.86
C ASN A 36 17.90 -0.25 -11.83
N VAL A 37 17.36 -0.59 -10.65
CA VAL A 37 16.30 -1.61 -10.53
C VAL A 37 15.01 -1.12 -11.21
N LEU A 38 14.62 0.13 -10.94
CA LEU A 38 13.41 0.73 -11.53
C LEU A 38 13.52 0.87 -13.05
N GLU A 39 14.70 1.25 -13.56
CA GLU A 39 14.97 1.36 -14.99
C GLU A 39 14.98 0.00 -15.70
N GLU A 40 15.55 -1.02 -15.06
CA GLU A 40 15.63 -2.39 -15.57
C GLU A 40 14.25 -3.01 -15.74
N ILE A 41 13.38 -2.91 -14.73
CA ILE A 41 12.01 -3.42 -14.82
C ILE A 41 11.12 -2.57 -15.74
N GLY A 42 11.59 -1.38 -16.10
CA GLY A 42 10.79 -0.41 -16.85
C GLY A 42 9.62 0.12 -16.02
N ALA A 43 9.88 0.54 -14.78
CA ALA A 43 8.87 1.21 -13.97
C ALA A 43 8.44 2.52 -14.65
N SER A 44 7.17 2.91 -14.49
CA SER A 44 6.60 4.07 -15.19
C SER A 44 6.94 5.34 -14.43
N LEU A 45 7.81 6.18 -14.98
CA LEU A 45 8.15 7.48 -14.37
C LEU A 45 6.88 8.34 -14.22
N LEU A 46 6.61 8.79 -13.00
CA LEU A 46 5.53 9.73 -12.72
C LEU A 46 5.99 11.16 -13.01
N PRO A 47 5.11 12.05 -13.50
CA PRO A 47 5.45 13.43 -13.83
C PRO A 47 5.52 14.31 -12.57
N THR A 48 6.24 13.85 -11.55
CA THR A 48 6.42 14.56 -10.28
C THR A 48 7.78 14.24 -9.67
N GLU A 49 8.36 15.23 -8.98
CA GLU A 49 9.50 15.05 -8.09
C GLU A 49 9.02 15.24 -6.65
N VAL A 50 9.50 14.41 -5.75
CA VAL A 50 9.14 14.46 -4.33
C VAL A 50 10.36 14.91 -3.53
N VAL A 51 10.20 15.93 -2.69
CA VAL A 51 11.23 16.31 -1.71
C VAL A 51 10.98 15.49 -0.46
N LEU A 52 11.96 14.66 -0.08
CA LEU A 52 11.87 13.77 1.07
C LEU A 52 12.89 14.17 2.13
N GLU A 53 12.51 14.11 3.39
CA GLU A 53 13.42 14.17 4.54
C GLU A 53 13.70 12.74 5.00
N LEU A 54 14.97 12.34 4.98
CA LEU A 54 15.41 11.01 5.38
C LEU A 54 15.53 10.91 6.90
N GLY A 55 15.65 9.69 7.43
CA GLY A 55 15.77 9.46 8.88
C GLY A 55 16.96 10.15 9.57
N ASN A 56 17.95 10.63 8.81
CA ASN A 56 19.07 11.43 9.31
C ASN A 56 18.85 12.96 9.21
N GLY A 57 17.65 13.41 8.84
CA GLY A 57 17.29 14.81 8.64
C GLY A 57 17.73 15.42 7.29
N THR A 58 18.44 14.65 6.45
CA THR A 58 18.86 15.14 5.13
C THR A 58 17.66 15.22 4.20
N ARG A 59 17.60 16.27 3.38
CA ARG A 59 16.57 16.40 2.33
C ARG A 59 17.11 16.03 0.97
N VAL A 60 16.36 15.20 0.25
CA VAL A 60 16.69 14.75 -1.11
C VAL A 60 15.55 15.04 -2.07
N LYS A 61 15.88 15.32 -3.33
CA LYS A 61 14.92 15.27 -4.43
C LYS A 61 14.88 13.86 -4.97
N ALA A 62 13.70 13.26 -4.99
CA ALA A 62 13.51 11.90 -5.42
C ALA A 62 12.55 11.82 -6.61
N LYS A 63 12.81 10.87 -7.51
CA LYS A 63 11.92 10.54 -8.62
C LYS A 63 10.94 9.47 -8.16
N ALA A 64 9.70 9.58 -8.63
CA ALA A 64 8.63 8.63 -8.33
C ALA A 64 8.25 7.81 -9.57
N TYR A 65 7.95 6.53 -9.36
CA TYR A 65 7.63 5.57 -10.40
C TYR A 65 6.41 4.73 -10.00
N GLY A 66 5.52 4.46 -10.95
CA GLY A 66 4.49 3.44 -10.81
C GLY A 66 5.05 2.06 -11.15
N MET A 67 4.79 1.08 -10.29
CA MET A 67 5.18 -0.32 -10.47
C MET A 67 4.19 -1.27 -9.81
N VAL A 68 4.36 -2.58 -10.02
CA VAL A 68 3.66 -3.64 -9.28
C VAL A 68 4.65 -4.30 -8.33
N VAL A 69 4.23 -4.58 -7.10
CA VAL A 69 5.01 -5.29 -6.10
C VAL A 69 4.27 -6.55 -5.67
N SER A 70 5.01 -7.65 -5.55
CA SER A 70 4.52 -8.95 -5.04
C SER A 70 5.24 -9.32 -3.75
N ILE A 71 4.48 -9.60 -2.70
CA ILE A 71 4.97 -10.08 -1.40
C ILE A 71 4.03 -11.19 -0.92
N LEU A 72 4.58 -12.31 -0.43
CA LEU A 72 3.81 -13.49 -0.01
C LEU A 72 2.80 -14.01 -1.06
N GLY A 73 3.13 -13.84 -2.34
CA GLY A 73 2.29 -14.22 -3.48
C GLY A 73 0.99 -13.43 -3.56
N ALA A 74 0.98 -12.18 -3.11
CA ALA A 74 -0.07 -11.21 -3.33
C ALA A 74 0.53 -9.99 -4.03
N GLU A 75 -0.16 -9.48 -5.05
CA GLU A 75 0.31 -8.39 -5.90
C GLU A 75 -0.57 -7.15 -5.76
N ALA A 76 0.06 -5.98 -5.76
CA ALA A 76 -0.64 -4.70 -5.80
C ALA A 76 0.17 -3.63 -6.56
N PRO A 77 -0.49 -2.61 -7.13
CA PRO A 77 0.20 -1.41 -7.58
C PRO A 77 0.87 -0.70 -6.40
N SER A 78 1.98 -0.02 -6.67
CA SER A 78 2.79 0.67 -5.66
C SER A 78 3.58 1.82 -6.29
N ILE A 79 3.90 2.83 -5.49
CA ILE A 79 4.83 3.90 -5.85
C ILE A 79 6.25 3.52 -5.39
N GLY A 80 7.16 3.43 -6.36
CA GLY A 80 8.60 3.30 -6.14
C GLY A 80 9.29 4.67 -6.15
N ILE A 81 10.13 4.93 -5.16
CA ILE A 81 10.93 6.13 -5.03
C ILE A 81 12.41 5.81 -5.23
N THR A 82 13.15 6.69 -5.91
CA THR A 82 14.61 6.61 -5.99
C THR A 82 15.26 7.98 -5.88
N PHE A 83 16.45 7.99 -5.29
CA PHE A 83 17.37 9.12 -5.18
C PHE A 83 18.81 8.58 -5.16
N GLU A 84 19.80 9.47 -5.12
CA GLU A 84 21.20 9.07 -5.07
C GLU A 84 21.51 8.26 -3.79
N GLY A 85 22.06 7.06 -3.94
CA GLY A 85 22.37 6.17 -2.81
C GLY A 85 21.16 5.40 -2.24
N ALA A 86 19.98 5.48 -2.86
CA ALA A 86 18.78 4.76 -2.43
C ALA A 86 19.05 3.26 -2.20
N GLN A 87 18.63 2.76 -1.03
CA GLN A 87 18.67 1.34 -0.67
C GLN A 87 17.27 0.75 -0.79
N SER A 88 17.19 -0.56 -1.03
CA SER A 88 15.90 -1.25 -1.15
C SER A 88 15.19 -1.36 0.20
N VAL A 89 14.04 -0.68 0.31
CA VAL A 89 13.14 -0.72 1.47
C VAL A 89 11.69 -0.74 0.98
N VAL A 90 10.84 -1.54 1.61
CA VAL A 90 9.39 -1.53 1.36
C VAL A 90 8.72 -0.72 2.46
N GLY A 91 8.05 0.37 2.04
CA GLY A 91 7.29 1.24 2.93
C GLY A 91 5.83 0.80 3.12
N VAL A 92 5.15 1.47 4.05
CA VAL A 92 3.80 1.14 4.51
C VAL A 92 2.74 1.24 3.42
N GLU A 93 2.84 2.19 2.48
CA GLU A 93 1.88 2.33 1.36
C GLU A 93 1.79 1.04 0.53
N THR A 94 2.92 0.37 0.33
CA THR A 94 2.97 -0.89 -0.42
C THR A 94 2.38 -2.04 0.40
N LEU A 95 2.67 -2.12 1.70
CA LEU A 95 2.08 -3.12 2.58
C LEU A 95 0.55 -2.98 2.64
N GLU A 96 0.05 -1.75 2.77
CA GLU A 96 -1.37 -1.43 2.78
C GLU A 96 -2.03 -1.76 1.44
N SER A 97 -1.38 -1.47 0.31
CA SER A 97 -1.89 -1.78 -1.02
C SER A 97 -2.02 -3.29 -1.24
N ILE A 98 -1.05 -4.07 -0.76
CA ILE A 98 -1.09 -5.54 -0.79
C ILE A 98 -2.13 -6.10 0.19
N GLY A 99 -2.38 -5.42 1.30
CA GLY A 99 -3.26 -5.90 2.37
C GLY A 99 -2.54 -6.78 3.39
N ILE A 100 -1.31 -6.41 3.72
CA ILE A 100 -0.48 -7.05 4.74
C ILE A 100 -0.04 -6.02 5.79
N LYS A 101 0.24 -6.48 7.00
CA LYS A 101 0.84 -5.68 8.08
C LYS A 101 2.12 -6.35 8.58
N LEU A 102 3.03 -5.54 9.10
CA LEU A 102 4.13 -6.01 9.94
C LEU A 102 3.65 -6.21 11.37
N ASP A 103 3.84 -7.40 11.92
CA ASP A 103 3.73 -7.64 13.36
C ASP A 103 5.13 -7.48 14.02
N PRO A 104 5.37 -6.41 14.78
CA PRO A 104 6.67 -6.16 15.41
C PRO A 104 6.98 -7.11 16.56
N THR A 105 5.97 -7.80 17.11
CA THR A 105 6.14 -8.76 18.21
C THR A 105 6.67 -10.09 17.70
N THR A 106 6.18 -10.54 16.54
CA THR A 106 6.58 -11.81 15.93
C THR A 106 7.61 -11.64 14.81
N SER A 107 7.85 -10.41 14.34
CA SER A 107 8.66 -10.10 13.16
C SER A 107 8.19 -10.88 11.93
N ARG A 108 6.87 -10.84 11.66
CA ARG A 108 6.24 -11.52 10.54
C ARG A 108 5.29 -10.59 9.78
N LEU A 109 5.04 -10.95 8.53
CA LEU A 109 3.98 -10.33 7.72
C LEU A 109 2.71 -11.16 7.84
N GLU A 110 1.60 -10.47 8.07
CA GLU A 110 0.27 -11.08 8.17
C GLU A 110 -0.68 -10.39 7.20
N PHE A 111 -1.50 -11.18 6.51
CA PHE A 111 -2.61 -10.62 5.73
C PHE A 111 -3.65 -9.98 6.65
N THR A 112 -4.02 -8.74 6.35
CA THR A 112 -5.10 -8.01 7.02
C THR A 112 -6.43 -8.16 6.29
N ARG A 113 -6.40 -8.63 5.05
CA ARG A 113 -7.57 -8.94 4.20
C ARG A 113 -7.24 -10.01 3.16
N PRO A 114 -8.24 -10.65 2.53
CA PRO A 114 -8.00 -11.58 1.42
C PRO A 114 -7.21 -10.93 0.27
N LYS A 115 -6.42 -11.75 -0.42
CA LYS A 115 -5.59 -11.30 -1.55
C LYS A 115 -6.44 -10.67 -2.64
N GLY A 116 -6.01 -9.52 -3.17
CA GLY A 116 -6.69 -8.81 -4.26
C GLY A 116 -7.96 -8.07 -3.84
N MET A 117 -8.26 -7.99 -2.54
CA MET A 117 -9.41 -7.23 -2.05
C MET A 117 -9.08 -5.74 -1.93
N ALA A 118 -9.96 -4.89 -2.48
CA ALA A 118 -9.98 -3.45 -2.28
C ALA A 118 -11.34 -3.02 -1.71
N TYR A 119 -11.33 -2.14 -0.72
CA TYR A 119 -12.55 -1.64 -0.09
C TYR A 119 -13.08 -0.42 -0.86
N PHE A 120 -14.36 -0.45 -1.22
CA PHE A 120 -15.07 0.66 -1.83
C PHE A 120 -16.29 1.03 -0.99
N TYR A 121 -16.64 2.32 -0.99
CA TYR A 121 -17.92 2.77 -0.45
C TYR A 121 -18.96 2.82 -1.56
N SER A 122 -20.19 2.40 -1.27
CA SER A 122 -21.34 2.54 -2.17
C SER A 122 -22.37 3.46 -1.52
N SER A 123 -22.75 4.54 -2.21
CA SER A 123 -23.86 5.38 -1.75
C SER A 123 -25.13 4.97 -2.48
N ARG A 124 -26.20 4.66 -1.74
CA ARG A 124 -27.54 4.46 -2.32
C ARG A 124 -28.40 5.67 -1.99
N GLN A 125 -28.93 6.33 -3.02
CA GLN A 125 -29.87 7.43 -2.82
C GLN A 125 -31.22 6.85 -2.39
N VAL A 126 -31.67 7.23 -1.18
CA VAL A 126 -33.01 6.90 -0.69
C VAL A 126 -33.93 8.07 -1.03
N SER A 127 -35.15 7.78 -1.48
CA SER A 127 -36.13 8.73 -2.03
C SER A 127 -36.56 9.88 -1.09
N SER A 128 -36.14 9.87 0.18
CA SER A 128 -36.50 10.87 1.20
C SER A 128 -35.47 12.00 1.40
N GLY A 129 -34.50 12.18 0.49
CA GLY A 129 -33.51 13.26 0.58
C GLY A 129 -32.36 13.00 1.58
N VAL A 130 -32.37 11.85 2.27
CA VAL A 130 -31.26 11.38 3.09
C VAL A 130 -30.29 10.58 2.23
N ARG A 131 -29.03 11.00 2.17
CA ARG A 131 -27.94 10.19 1.59
C ARG A 131 -27.44 9.21 2.64
N THR A 132 -27.70 7.93 2.44
CA THR A 132 -27.11 6.85 3.24
C THR A 132 -25.85 6.37 2.54
N PHE A 133 -24.70 6.47 3.22
CA PHE A 133 -23.46 5.84 2.79
C PHE A 133 -23.42 4.41 3.34
N VAL A 134 -23.28 3.43 2.47
CA VAL A 134 -23.13 2.02 2.84
C VAL A 134 -21.73 1.58 2.44
N LEU A 135 -20.91 1.18 3.41
CA LEU A 135 -19.69 0.45 3.09
C LEU A 135 -20.10 -0.97 2.70
N THR A 136 -20.25 -1.22 1.39
CA THR A 136 -20.54 -2.56 0.87
C THR A 136 -19.22 -3.23 0.48
N GLN A 137 -18.89 -4.32 1.17
CA GLN A 137 -17.84 -5.23 0.75
C GLN A 137 -18.42 -6.14 -0.35
N GLU A 138 -18.01 -5.92 -1.59
CA GLU A 138 -18.29 -6.86 -2.68
C GLU A 138 -17.03 -7.69 -2.94
N ASP A 139 -17.04 -8.94 -2.47
CA ASP A 139 -16.06 -9.92 -2.90
C ASP A 139 -16.32 -10.20 -4.39
N ASN A 140 -15.25 -10.28 -5.21
CA ASN A 140 -15.30 -10.69 -6.63
C ASN A 140 -15.91 -12.10 -6.87
N ALA A 141 -16.39 -12.77 -5.82
CA ALA A 141 -17.05 -14.07 -5.83
C ALA A 141 -18.55 -14.02 -5.45
N GLY A 142 -19.15 -12.84 -5.26
CA GLY A 142 -20.61 -12.72 -5.11
C GLY A 142 -21.19 -13.27 -3.80
N ILE A 143 -20.41 -13.32 -2.72
CA ILE A 143 -20.89 -13.72 -1.38
C ILE A 143 -20.74 -12.51 -0.43
N PRO A 144 -21.82 -12.00 0.19
CA PRO A 144 -21.70 -10.88 1.12
C PRO A 144 -21.29 -11.36 2.51
N TRP A 145 -20.16 -10.88 3.03
CA TRP A 145 -19.86 -10.92 4.46
C TRP A 145 -20.47 -9.70 5.18
N GLY A 146 -21.24 -9.97 6.23
CA GLY A 146 -22.09 -9.00 6.92
C GLY A 146 -21.33 -8.04 7.81
N MET A 147 -21.11 -6.81 7.35
CA MET A 147 -21.08 -5.62 8.20
C MET A 147 -21.91 -4.52 7.55
N ARG A 148 -23.10 -4.27 8.10
CA ARG A 148 -23.93 -3.13 7.73
C ARG A 148 -23.49 -1.95 8.61
N ARG A 149 -22.94 -0.89 8.02
CA ARG A 149 -22.61 0.36 8.72
C ARG A 149 -23.50 1.47 8.18
N GLU A 150 -24.18 2.18 9.08
CA GLU A 150 -24.82 3.46 8.79
C GLU A 150 -23.87 4.57 9.20
N VAL A 151 -23.58 5.50 8.28
CA VAL A 151 -22.88 6.74 8.59
C VAL A 151 -23.87 7.88 8.35
N THR A 152 -24.28 8.56 9.41
CA THR A 152 -25.13 9.75 9.33
C THR A 152 -24.27 11.00 9.02
N PRO A 153 -24.74 11.95 8.19
CA PRO A 153 -23.93 13.10 7.74
C PRO A 153 -23.74 14.23 8.77
N ASP A 154 -24.14 14.00 10.02
CA ASP A 154 -23.90 14.91 11.13
C ASP A 154 -22.39 14.88 11.45
N ALA A 155 -21.68 15.89 10.96
CA ALA A 155 -20.30 16.17 11.32
C ALA A 155 -20.22 16.33 12.85
N THR A 156 -19.44 15.56 13.59
CA THR A 156 -18.07 15.96 14.00
C THR A 156 -17.24 14.78 14.53
N ARG A 157 -17.69 13.52 14.41
CA ARG A 157 -16.94 12.37 14.96
C ARG A 157 -17.01 11.13 14.08
N LEU A 158 -15.86 10.74 13.52
CA LEU A 158 -15.60 9.37 13.10
C LEU A 158 -15.29 8.54 14.36
N SER A 159 -16.31 8.00 15.01
CA SER A 159 -16.12 6.98 16.05
C SER A 159 -16.13 5.60 15.42
N ILE A 160 -14.98 4.94 15.43
CA ILE A 160 -14.85 3.51 15.19
C ILE A 160 -15.37 2.81 16.44
N ILE A 161 -16.56 2.19 16.37
CA ILE A 161 -17.04 1.29 17.42
C ILE A 161 -16.72 -0.13 16.96
N THR A 162 -15.68 -0.72 17.55
CA THR A 162 -15.40 -2.15 17.46
C THR A 162 -16.19 -2.87 18.56
N LYS A 163 -16.83 -4.00 18.21
CA LYS A 163 -17.30 -5.00 19.17
C LYS A 163 -16.35 -6.17 19.15
#